data_AF-A0A7R8CUD6-F1
#
_entry.id   AF-A0A7R8CUD6-F1
#
_cell.length_a   1.000
_cell.length_b   1.000
_cell.length_c   1.000
_cell.angle_alpha   90.00
_cell.angle_beta   90.00
_cell.angle_gamma   90.00
#
_symmetry.space_group_name_H-M   'P 1'
#
loop_
_entity.id
_entity.type
_entity.pdbx_description
1 polymer ?
#
loop_
_entity_poly.entity_id
_entity_poly.type
_entity_poly.pdbx_seq_one_letter_code
_entity_poly.pdbx_strand_id
1 'polypeptide(L)'
;MQLMEPEDIPDLFWINKKHARVFAFDIDDKSIELGKELGKTYNKDSFNAYVSRFSDLPKHFNKLGIYENILDGFLIDCGVSDLQMNDHSKGFSAKGPIDLRMDPQRLHYLKTGIEVLKTVSHAELLRLLIDNGNLNEKAHLILYEILLDSVKFSKERKCLFLTMEKAYEWESKRTTFLLESTITALRIFINDEINQLNLVLRIASHYLKPGGFLIVIVKNEVEEYALQKTLIELGLNKCNNSFPKDLKTYGMKKMTEKPYELGIMDKILHPRVKNAKMFTISKVG
;
A
#
# COMPACT_ATOMS: atom_id res chain seq x y z
N MET A 1 -3.42 -6.48 12.22
CA MET A 1 -4.82 -6.47 12.67
C MET A 1 -5.25 -7.92 12.71
N GLN A 2 -5.52 -8.46 13.90
CA GLN A 2 -6.50 -9.54 13.99
C GLN A 2 -7.71 -9.06 13.18
N LEU A 3 -8.28 -9.92 12.36
CA LEU A 3 -9.61 -9.66 11.80
C LEU A 3 -10.44 -9.12 12.96
N MET A 4 -10.77 -7.83 12.90
CA MET A 4 -11.69 -7.26 13.87
C MET A 4 -12.98 -8.03 13.62
N GLU A 5 -13.50 -8.67 14.66
CA GLU A 5 -14.84 -9.23 14.61
C GLU A 5 -15.77 -8.09 14.14
N PRO A 6 -16.81 -8.36 13.34
CA PRO A 6 -17.71 -7.32 12.82
C PRO A 6 -18.24 -6.36 13.91
N GLU A 7 -18.26 -6.83 15.16
CA GLU A 7 -18.69 -6.15 16.38
C GLU A 7 -17.67 -5.13 16.92
N ASP A 8 -16.38 -5.28 16.59
CA ASP A 8 -15.30 -4.40 17.03
C ASP A 8 -15.07 -3.21 16.08
N ILE A 9 -15.67 -3.22 14.89
CA ILE A 9 -15.56 -2.13 13.94
C ILE A 9 -16.37 -0.95 14.49
N PRO A 10 -15.73 0.16 14.94
CA PRO A 10 -16.47 1.31 15.44
C PRO A 10 -17.47 1.72 14.37
N ASP A 11 -18.73 1.92 14.77
CA ASP A 11 -19.88 2.26 13.91
C ASP A 11 -19.39 2.79 12.57
N LEU A 12 -19.51 1.99 11.50
CA LEU A 12 -19.10 2.34 10.12
C LEU A 12 -19.96 3.50 9.62
N PHE A 13 -19.87 4.64 10.29
CA PHE A 13 -20.75 5.79 10.20
C PHE A 13 -20.75 6.37 8.79
N TRP A 14 -19.65 6.16 8.04
CA TRP A 14 -19.53 6.55 6.64
C TRP A 14 -20.27 5.61 5.69
N ILE A 15 -20.28 4.29 5.91
CA ILE A 15 -21.00 3.34 5.05
C ILE A 15 -22.52 3.45 5.24
N ASN A 16 -22.93 3.90 6.43
CA ASN A 16 -24.34 4.05 6.83
C ASN A 16 -24.94 5.43 6.45
N LYS A 17 -24.16 6.31 5.79
CA LYS A 17 -24.70 7.56 5.25
C LYS A 17 -25.58 7.24 4.04
N LYS A 18 -26.91 7.37 4.22
CA LYS A 18 -27.97 7.11 3.21
C LYS A 18 -27.79 7.79 1.82
N HIS A 19 -26.78 8.66 1.66
CA HIS A 19 -26.54 9.42 0.44
C HIS A 19 -25.12 9.25 -0.15
N ALA A 20 -24.25 8.43 0.47
CA ALA A 20 -22.91 8.19 -0.06
C ALA A 20 -22.87 6.88 -0.87
N ARG A 21 -22.42 6.96 -2.13
CA ARG A 21 -22.12 5.79 -2.96
C ARG A 21 -20.62 5.54 -2.96
N VAL A 22 -20.22 4.35 -2.55
CA VAL A 22 -18.84 3.90 -2.40
C VAL A 22 -18.55 2.79 -3.41
N PHE A 23 -17.48 2.99 -4.17
CA PHE A 23 -16.91 1.98 -5.06
C PHE A 23 -15.54 1.60 -4.53
N ALA A 24 -15.42 0.39 -3.98
CA ALA A 24 -14.19 -0.14 -3.41
C ALA A 24 -13.48 -1.05 -4.42
N PHE A 25 -12.16 -0.94 -4.50
CA PHE A 25 -11.32 -1.72 -5.41
C PHE A 25 -10.11 -2.27 -4.67
N ASP A 26 -9.83 -3.55 -4.86
CA ASP A 26 -8.67 -4.26 -4.29
C ASP A 26 -8.29 -5.37 -5.29
N ILE A 27 -7.03 -5.78 -5.27
CA ILE A 27 -6.52 -6.87 -6.10
C ILE A 27 -6.71 -8.24 -5.42
N ASP A 28 -6.91 -8.27 -4.10
CA ASP A 28 -7.08 -9.50 -3.32
C ASP A 28 -8.56 -9.92 -3.26
N ASP A 29 -8.86 -11.13 -3.73
CA ASP A 29 -10.21 -11.68 -3.74
C ASP A 29 -10.82 -11.75 -2.33
N LYS A 30 -10.00 -12.07 -1.32
CA LYS A 30 -10.44 -12.15 0.09
C LYS A 30 -10.90 -10.78 0.61
N SER A 31 -10.21 -9.70 0.25
CA SER A 31 -10.62 -8.33 0.59
C SER A 31 -11.97 -7.98 -0.04
N ILE A 32 -12.18 -8.38 -1.30
CA ILE A 32 -13.41 -8.09 -2.03
C ILE A 32 -14.59 -8.91 -1.53
N GLU A 33 -14.37 -10.15 -1.12
CA GLU A 33 -15.40 -10.97 -0.49
C GLU A 33 -15.93 -10.32 0.80
N LEU A 34 -15.02 -9.93 1.70
CA LEU A 34 -15.37 -9.18 2.92
C LEU A 34 -16.06 -7.85 2.59
N GLY A 35 -15.58 -7.11 1.60
CA GLY A 35 -16.21 -5.87 1.15
C GLY A 35 -17.66 -6.09 0.67
N LYS A 36 -17.93 -7.16 -0.07
CA LYS A 36 -19.29 -7.52 -0.50
C LYS A 36 -20.19 -7.87 0.67
N GLU A 37 -19.67 -8.55 1.69
CA GLU A 37 -20.40 -8.85 2.92
C GLU A 37 -20.74 -7.58 3.69
N LEU A 38 -19.79 -6.67 3.88
CA LEU A 38 -20.02 -5.36 4.49
C LEU A 38 -21.10 -4.58 3.72
N GLY A 39 -21.05 -4.59 2.40
CA GLY A 39 -22.07 -3.97 1.56
C GLY A 39 -23.46 -4.55 1.83
N LYS A 40 -23.60 -5.89 1.89
CA LYS A 40 -24.89 -6.55 2.20
C LYS A 40 -25.42 -6.17 3.58
N THR A 41 -24.54 -6.09 4.58
CA THR A 41 -24.92 -5.84 5.98
C THR A 41 -25.34 -4.40 6.21
N TYR A 42 -24.58 -3.43 5.68
CA TYR A 42 -24.74 -2.03 6.07
C TYR A 42 -25.39 -1.15 4.99
N ASN A 43 -25.14 -1.39 3.69
CA ASN A 43 -25.71 -0.55 2.64
C ASN A 43 -25.60 -1.19 1.24
N LYS A 44 -26.52 -2.11 0.94
CA LYS A 44 -26.47 -2.98 -0.25
C LYS A 44 -26.43 -2.21 -1.58
N ASP A 45 -27.12 -1.08 -1.65
CA ASP A 45 -27.26 -0.32 -2.90
C ASP A 45 -26.18 0.75 -3.07
N SER A 46 -25.48 1.11 -1.99
CA SER A 46 -24.51 2.20 -2.01
C SER A 46 -23.06 1.74 -1.91
N PHE A 47 -22.77 0.54 -1.42
CA PHE A 47 -21.41 0.00 -1.35
C PHE A 47 -21.19 -1.14 -2.33
N ASN A 48 -20.25 -0.95 -3.27
CA ASN A 48 -19.92 -1.94 -4.29
C ASN A 48 -18.42 -2.21 -4.30
N ALA A 49 -18.03 -3.49 -4.20
CA ALA A 49 -16.63 -3.90 -4.20
C ALA A 49 -16.28 -4.71 -5.46
N TYR A 50 -15.16 -4.35 -6.10
CA TYR A 50 -14.69 -4.95 -7.34
C TYR A 50 -13.22 -5.36 -7.21
N VAL A 51 -12.90 -6.53 -7.76
CA VAL A 51 -11.51 -6.91 -7.98
C VAL A 51 -10.94 -6.03 -9.09
N SER A 52 -9.89 -5.26 -8.82
CA SER A 52 -9.22 -4.44 -9.83
C SER A 52 -7.83 -4.01 -9.38
N ARG A 53 -6.89 -3.94 -10.34
CA ARG A 53 -5.69 -3.11 -10.17
C ARG A 53 -6.06 -1.64 -10.34
N PHE A 54 -5.22 -0.75 -9.83
CA PHE A 54 -5.36 0.68 -10.06
C PHE A 54 -5.32 1.05 -11.54
N SER A 55 -4.48 0.36 -12.32
CA SER A 55 -4.37 0.53 -13.78
C SER A 55 -5.66 0.24 -14.56
N ASP A 56 -6.55 -0.59 -14.01
CA ASP A 56 -7.79 -0.98 -14.68
C ASP A 56 -9.01 -0.15 -14.24
N LEU A 57 -8.85 0.76 -13.27
CA LEU A 57 -9.95 1.60 -12.77
C LEU A 57 -10.71 2.37 -13.86
N PRO A 58 -10.07 2.96 -14.90
CA PRO A 58 -10.81 3.64 -15.96
C PRO A 58 -11.81 2.73 -16.69
N LYS A 59 -11.49 1.44 -16.84
CA LYS A 59 -12.41 0.45 -17.45
C LYS A 59 -13.61 0.20 -16.56
N HIS A 60 -13.40 0.10 -15.25
CA HIS A 60 -14.48 -0.03 -14.28
C HIS A 60 -15.34 1.23 -14.24
N PHE A 61 -14.72 2.40 -14.19
CA PHE A 61 -15.41 3.68 -14.14
C PHE A 61 -16.35 3.88 -15.33
N ASN A 62 -15.89 3.58 -16.55
CA ASN A 62 -16.76 3.63 -17.73
C ASN A 62 -17.99 2.72 -17.60
N LYS A 63 -17.81 1.46 -17.17
CA LYS A 63 -18.93 0.51 -16.96
C LYS A 63 -19.90 0.96 -15.87
N LEU A 64 -19.41 1.71 -14.89
CA LEU A 64 -20.20 2.22 -13.75
C LEU A 64 -20.81 3.61 -14.03
N GLY A 65 -20.59 4.17 -15.22
CA GLY A 65 -21.04 5.53 -15.56
C GLY A 65 -20.34 6.62 -14.74
N ILE A 66 -19.10 6.36 -14.31
CA ILE A 66 -18.23 7.31 -13.64
C ILE A 66 -17.37 7.99 -14.70
N TYR A 67 -17.57 9.28 -14.90
CA TYR A 67 -16.88 10.10 -15.89
C TYR A 67 -16.01 11.17 -15.22
N GLU A 68 -15.29 11.94 -16.05
CA GLU A 68 -14.43 13.02 -15.58
C GLU A 68 -15.17 13.98 -14.62
N ASN A 69 -14.48 14.46 -13.58
CA ASN A 69 -15.00 15.44 -12.63
C ASN A 69 -16.34 15.05 -11.98
N ILE A 70 -16.55 13.77 -11.63
CA ILE A 70 -17.79 13.30 -10.99
C ILE A 70 -17.61 12.86 -9.53
N LEU A 71 -16.39 12.51 -9.13
CA LEU A 71 -16.13 11.98 -7.79
C LEU A 71 -15.99 13.12 -6.77
N ASP A 72 -16.70 13.02 -5.66
CA ASP A 72 -16.58 13.94 -4.53
C ASP A 72 -15.34 13.62 -3.67
N GLY A 73 -14.91 12.36 -3.69
CA GLY A 73 -13.76 11.89 -2.93
C GLY A 73 -13.08 10.67 -3.54
N PHE A 74 -11.80 10.50 -3.23
CA PHE A 74 -10.97 9.37 -3.62
C PHE A 74 -10.03 9.01 -2.46
N LEU A 75 -10.06 7.77 -1.99
CA LEU A 75 -9.19 7.27 -0.92
C LEU A 75 -8.25 6.22 -1.50
N ILE A 76 -6.96 6.34 -1.19
CA ILE A 76 -5.92 5.36 -1.54
C ILE A 76 -5.22 4.95 -0.24
N ASP A 77 -5.29 3.68 0.13
CA ASP A 77 -4.46 3.11 1.20
C ASP A 77 -3.39 2.22 0.57
N CYS A 78 -2.12 2.62 0.71
CA CYS A 78 -0.99 1.93 0.10
C CYS A 78 -0.52 0.74 0.95
N GLY A 79 0.18 -0.19 0.31
CA GLY A 79 0.80 -1.34 0.94
C GLY A 79 -0.09 -2.57 0.96
N VAL A 80 0.21 -3.47 1.89
CA VAL A 80 -0.43 -4.79 2.00
C VAL A 80 -1.47 -4.83 3.11
N SER A 81 -2.56 -5.56 2.87
CA SER A 81 -3.62 -5.78 3.84
C SER A 81 -3.18 -6.80 4.92
N ASP A 82 -3.87 -6.81 6.05
CA ASP A 82 -3.62 -7.82 7.09
C ASP A 82 -3.95 -9.23 6.61
N LEU A 83 -4.94 -9.39 5.73
CA LEU A 83 -5.27 -10.66 5.08
C LEU A 83 -4.07 -11.22 4.32
N GLN A 84 -3.39 -10.35 3.55
CA GLN A 84 -2.20 -10.72 2.79
C GLN A 84 -1.02 -11.07 3.69
N MET A 85 -0.81 -10.31 4.78
CA MET A 85 0.28 -10.57 5.73
C MET A 85 0.10 -11.88 6.51
N ASN A 86 -1.14 -12.19 6.88
CA ASN A 86 -1.49 -13.41 7.62
C ASN A 86 -1.50 -14.65 6.72
N ASP A 87 -1.65 -14.48 5.40
CA ASP A 87 -1.49 -15.55 4.42
C ASP A 87 0.01 -15.82 4.16
N HIS A 88 0.61 -16.66 4.99
CA HIS A 88 2.03 -17.00 4.89
C HIS A 88 2.42 -17.59 3.52
N SER A 89 1.47 -18.14 2.75
CA SER A 89 1.77 -18.65 1.41
C SER A 89 2.19 -17.55 0.42
N LYS A 90 1.71 -16.31 0.61
CA LYS A 90 2.07 -15.15 -0.23
C LYS A 90 3.45 -14.59 0.10
N GLY A 91 4.01 -14.93 1.27
CA GLY A 91 5.39 -14.61 1.63
C GLY A 91 5.69 -13.15 1.98
N PHE A 92 4.66 -12.31 2.21
CA PHE A 92 4.85 -10.92 2.67
C PHE A 92 5.36 -10.83 4.11
N SER A 93 5.13 -11.86 4.92
CA SER A 93 5.73 -11.98 6.23
C SER A 93 7.06 -12.72 6.16
N ALA A 94 7.81 -12.69 7.25
CA ALA A 94 9.05 -13.45 7.37
C ALA A 94 8.86 -14.99 7.30
N LYS A 95 7.61 -15.47 7.23
CA LYS A 95 7.22 -16.89 7.18
C LYS A 95 6.75 -17.27 5.76
N GLY A 96 6.86 -18.54 5.36
CA GLY A 96 6.33 -19.06 4.07
C GLY A 96 7.34 -19.33 2.94
N PRO A 97 6.98 -19.22 1.63
CA PRO A 97 7.86 -19.17 0.43
C PRO A 97 7.99 -17.73 -0.18
N ILE A 98 9.16 -17.30 -0.70
CA ILE A 98 9.38 -15.88 -1.11
C ILE A 98 8.66 -15.61 -2.45
N ASP A 99 7.32 -15.51 -2.40
CA ASP A 99 6.47 -15.24 -3.56
C ASP A 99 6.34 -13.72 -3.79
N LEU A 100 5.82 -12.99 -2.80
CA LEU A 100 5.67 -11.53 -2.79
C LEU A 100 4.75 -10.94 -3.87
N ARG A 101 4.04 -11.75 -4.68
CA ARG A 101 3.00 -11.26 -5.60
C ARG A 101 1.69 -11.02 -4.84
N MET A 102 1.08 -9.86 -5.06
CA MET A 102 -0.22 -9.51 -4.45
C MET A 102 -1.38 -10.29 -5.08
N ASP A 103 -1.25 -10.65 -6.35
CA ASP A 103 -2.24 -11.37 -7.14
C ASP A 103 -1.59 -12.46 -8.00
N PRO A 104 -1.13 -13.55 -7.38
CA PRO A 104 -0.45 -14.63 -8.09
C PRO A 104 -1.36 -15.37 -9.08
N GLN A 105 -2.69 -15.28 -8.92
CA GLN A 105 -3.65 -15.97 -9.78
C GLN A 105 -3.75 -15.28 -11.15
N ARG A 106 -3.99 -13.97 -11.16
CA ARG A 106 -4.17 -13.22 -12.41
C ARG A 106 -2.84 -12.75 -13.00
N LEU A 107 -1.79 -12.63 -12.18
CA LEU A 107 -0.47 -12.16 -12.60
C LEU A 107 0.58 -13.27 -12.54
N HIS A 108 0.20 -14.48 -12.98
CA HIS A 108 1.08 -15.65 -12.99
C HIS A 108 2.34 -15.47 -13.86
N TYR A 109 2.32 -14.51 -14.80
CA TYR A 109 3.48 -14.14 -15.61
C TYR A 109 4.53 -13.34 -14.85
N LEU A 110 4.19 -12.76 -13.69
CA LEU A 110 5.16 -12.09 -12.83
C LEU A 110 6.02 -13.13 -12.11
N LYS A 111 7.33 -12.86 -12.08
CA LYS A 111 8.29 -13.62 -11.30
C LYS A 111 7.98 -13.49 -9.80
N THR A 112 8.03 -14.60 -9.10
CA THR A 112 8.09 -14.64 -7.63
C THR A 112 9.35 -13.95 -7.11
N GLY A 113 9.38 -13.55 -5.85
CA GLY A 113 10.55 -12.95 -5.23
C GLY A 113 11.79 -13.85 -5.29
N ILE A 114 11.63 -15.17 -5.16
CA ILE A 114 12.74 -16.11 -5.32
C ILE A 114 13.25 -16.17 -6.77
N GLU A 115 12.37 -16.08 -7.77
CA GLU A 115 12.77 -16.03 -9.18
C GLU A 115 13.44 -14.71 -9.52
N VAL A 116 12.98 -13.59 -8.95
CA VAL A 116 13.66 -12.29 -9.07
C VAL A 116 15.08 -12.40 -8.53
N LEU A 117 15.26 -12.87 -7.28
CA LEU A 117 16.58 -13.01 -6.67
C LEU A 117 17.53 -13.91 -7.47
N LYS A 118 17.01 -14.94 -8.16
CA LYS A 118 17.80 -15.85 -8.99
C LYS A 118 18.17 -15.31 -10.36
N THR A 119 17.44 -14.34 -10.90
CA THR A 119 17.55 -13.94 -12.31
C THR A 119 17.90 -12.47 -12.53
N VAL A 120 17.70 -11.62 -11.52
CA VAL A 120 18.04 -10.19 -11.59
C VAL A 120 19.56 -10.00 -11.60
N SER A 121 20.07 -9.00 -12.33
CA SER A 121 21.49 -8.68 -12.27
C SER A 121 21.88 -8.07 -10.92
N HIS A 122 23.15 -8.18 -10.55
CA HIS A 122 23.70 -7.55 -9.34
C HIS A 122 23.42 -6.05 -9.25
N ALA A 123 23.59 -5.34 -10.37
CA ALA A 123 23.38 -3.90 -10.45
C ALA A 123 21.90 -3.54 -10.26
N GLU A 124 21.00 -4.30 -10.87
CA GLU A 124 19.55 -4.11 -10.71
C GLU A 124 19.08 -4.46 -9.28
N LEU A 125 19.59 -5.52 -8.68
CA LEU A 125 19.26 -5.88 -7.30
C LEU A 125 19.72 -4.80 -6.32
N LEU A 126 20.95 -4.30 -6.49
CA LEU A 126 21.45 -3.19 -5.68
C LEU A 126 20.54 -1.97 -5.81
N ARG A 127 20.21 -1.59 -7.04
CA ARG A 127 19.33 -0.46 -7.33
C ARG A 127 17.96 -0.65 -6.69
N LEU A 128 17.36 -1.83 -6.82
CA LEU A 128 16.08 -2.17 -6.20
C LEU A 128 16.13 -2.00 -4.68
N LEU A 129 17.19 -2.49 -4.02
CA LEU A 129 17.34 -2.39 -2.57
C LEU A 129 17.47 -0.93 -2.10
N ILE A 130 18.14 -0.09 -2.90
CA ILE A 130 18.28 1.35 -2.63
C ILE A 130 16.97 2.08 -2.89
N ASP A 131 16.49 2.02 -4.14
CA ASP A 131 15.35 2.81 -4.64
C ASP A 131 14.05 2.44 -3.92
N ASN A 132 13.82 1.15 -3.66
CA ASN A 132 12.56 0.65 -3.10
C ASN A 132 12.65 0.26 -1.60
N GLY A 133 13.85 0.07 -1.07
CA GLY A 133 14.07 -0.36 0.33
C GLY A 133 14.61 0.73 1.26
N ASN A 134 15.03 1.87 0.71
CA ASN A 134 15.79 2.90 1.42
C ASN A 134 16.98 2.35 2.24
N LEU A 135 17.65 1.31 1.70
CA LEU A 135 18.74 0.63 2.40
C LEU A 135 20.08 1.35 2.28
N ASN A 136 20.26 2.23 1.28
CA ASN A 136 21.46 3.04 1.04
C ASN A 136 22.75 2.20 1.16
N GLU A 137 23.71 2.60 2.00
CA GLU A 137 24.97 1.89 2.21
C GLU A 137 24.76 0.42 2.63
N LYS A 138 23.67 0.10 3.34
CA LYS A 138 23.35 -1.26 3.79
C LYS A 138 22.93 -2.18 2.64
N ALA A 139 22.55 -1.61 1.48
CA ALA A 139 22.17 -2.38 0.31
C ALA A 139 23.32 -3.25 -0.21
N HIS A 140 24.57 -2.76 -0.14
CA HIS A 140 25.76 -3.53 -0.53
C HIS A 140 25.99 -4.75 0.36
N LEU A 141 25.78 -4.59 1.68
CA LEU A 141 25.88 -5.70 2.63
C LEU A 141 24.82 -6.76 2.37
N ILE A 142 23.57 -6.34 2.18
CA ILE A 142 22.46 -7.25 1.89
C ILE A 142 22.68 -7.97 0.56
N LEU A 143 23.12 -7.25 -0.47
CA LEU A 143 23.48 -7.85 -1.75
C LEU A 143 24.53 -8.94 -1.55
N TYR A 144 25.62 -8.65 -0.85
CA TYR A 144 26.69 -9.62 -0.59
C TYR A 144 26.16 -10.89 0.10
N GLU A 145 25.33 -10.75 1.13
CA GLU A 145 24.70 -11.89 1.82
C GLU A 145 23.80 -12.72 0.89
N ILE A 146 22.97 -12.05 0.08
CA ILE A 146 22.13 -12.73 -0.92
C ILE A 146 22.98 -13.52 -1.92
N LEU A 147 24.13 -12.99 -2.34
CA LEU A 147 25.00 -13.66 -3.31
C LEU A 147 25.78 -14.82 -2.71
N LEU A 148 26.36 -14.65 -1.52
CA LEU A 148 26.99 -15.75 -0.80
C LEU A 148 26.01 -16.91 -0.59
N ASP A 149 24.75 -16.57 -0.32
CA ASP A 149 23.73 -17.57 -0.14
C ASP A 149 23.14 -18.13 -1.43
N SER A 150 23.25 -17.40 -2.55
CA SER A 150 22.77 -17.89 -3.84
C SER A 150 23.44 -19.18 -4.29
N VAL A 151 24.62 -19.48 -3.74
CA VAL A 151 25.37 -20.73 -3.88
C VAL A 151 24.70 -21.92 -3.16
N LYS A 152 23.76 -21.67 -2.23
CA LYS A 152 23.12 -22.64 -1.33
C LYS A 152 21.60 -22.77 -1.50
N PHE A 153 20.98 -22.19 -2.53
CA PHE A 153 19.51 -22.24 -2.73
C PHE A 153 18.97 -23.69 -2.84
N SER A 154 18.68 -24.33 -1.71
CA SER A 154 17.88 -25.54 -1.61
C SER A 154 16.38 -25.20 -1.66
N LYS A 155 15.54 -26.21 -1.94
CA LYS A 155 14.12 -26.07 -2.32
C LYS A 155 13.20 -25.48 -1.23
N GLU A 156 13.62 -25.41 0.02
CA GLU A 156 12.89 -24.73 1.08
C GLU A 156 13.77 -23.64 1.71
N ARG A 157 13.22 -22.41 1.80
CA ARG A 157 13.88 -21.18 2.30
C ARG A 157 14.83 -21.43 3.47
N LYS A 158 15.93 -20.67 3.57
CA LYS A 158 16.52 -20.37 4.89
C LYS A 158 17.37 -19.11 5.10
N CYS A 159 17.79 -18.32 4.11
CA CYS A 159 18.98 -17.49 4.39
C CYS A 159 18.79 -15.99 4.57
N LEU A 160 17.69 -15.41 4.10
CA LEU A 160 17.29 -14.08 4.59
C LEU A 160 16.83 -14.14 6.07
N PHE A 161 16.51 -15.34 6.58
CA PHE A 161 15.87 -15.57 7.88
C PHE A 161 16.76 -16.26 8.92
N LEU A 162 17.79 -17.02 8.52
CA LEU A 162 18.73 -17.72 9.43
C LEU A 162 19.58 -16.76 10.29
N THR A 163 19.77 -15.51 9.84
CA THR A 163 20.47 -14.48 10.62
C THR A 163 19.73 -14.09 11.89
N MET A 164 18.41 -14.34 12.01
CA MET A 164 17.65 -14.06 13.24
C MET A 164 17.81 -15.10 14.34
N GLU A 165 17.77 -16.39 14.00
CA GLU A 165 17.78 -17.47 15.00
C GLU A 165 19.10 -17.52 15.79
N LYS A 166 20.17 -16.91 15.26
CA LYS A 166 21.51 -16.87 15.86
C LYS A 166 21.95 -15.47 16.31
N ALA A 167 21.13 -14.45 16.11
CA ALA A 167 21.47 -13.06 16.44
C ALA A 167 21.26 -12.78 17.93
N TYR A 168 22.22 -12.08 18.55
CA TYR A 168 22.00 -11.44 19.86
C TYR A 168 20.79 -10.49 19.79
N GLU A 169 20.13 -10.18 20.91
CA GLU A 169 18.85 -9.42 20.92
C GLU A 169 18.94 -8.06 20.18
N TRP A 170 20.09 -7.38 20.23
CA TRP A 170 20.35 -6.15 19.48
C TRP A 170 20.62 -6.37 17.98
N GLU A 171 21.27 -7.48 17.62
CA GLU A 171 21.41 -7.92 16.22
C GLU A 171 20.06 -8.36 15.65
N SER A 172 19.18 -8.94 16.47
CA SER A 172 17.88 -9.44 16.06
C SER A 172 16.99 -8.31 15.53
N LYS A 173 16.88 -7.19 16.25
CA LYS A 173 16.12 -6.00 15.79
C LYS A 173 16.68 -5.40 14.50
N ARG A 174 18.01 -5.33 14.39
CA ARG A 174 18.68 -4.83 13.17
C ARG A 174 18.41 -5.75 11.99
N THR A 175 18.53 -7.06 12.20
CA THR A 175 18.23 -8.09 11.20
C THR A 175 16.77 -8.05 10.76
N THR A 176 15.82 -7.85 11.69
CA THR A 176 14.39 -7.65 11.37
C THR A 176 14.19 -6.50 10.43
N PHE A 177 14.76 -5.33 10.77
CA PHE A 177 14.61 -4.15 9.95
C PHE A 177 15.18 -4.35 8.53
N LEU A 178 16.37 -4.94 8.39
CA LEU A 178 17.00 -5.18 7.08
C LEU A 178 16.17 -6.15 6.24
N LEU A 179 15.63 -7.19 6.87
CA LEU A 179 14.79 -8.19 6.24
C LEU A 179 13.45 -7.60 5.78
N GLU A 180 12.75 -6.89 6.64
CA GLU A 180 11.49 -6.22 6.32
C GLU A 180 11.69 -5.20 5.19
N SER A 181 12.79 -4.46 5.21
CA SER A 181 13.15 -3.50 4.15
C SER A 181 13.47 -4.21 2.83
N THR A 182 14.17 -5.33 2.87
CA THR A 182 14.47 -6.15 1.68
C THR A 182 13.21 -6.74 1.07
N ILE A 183 12.33 -7.31 1.91
CA ILE A 183 11.03 -7.82 1.49
C ILE A 183 10.20 -6.70 0.88
N THR A 184 10.16 -5.52 1.51
CA THR A 184 9.44 -4.35 1.00
C THR A 184 9.99 -3.91 -0.35
N ALA A 185 11.32 -3.85 -0.51
CA ALA A 185 11.96 -3.46 -1.77
C ALA A 185 11.61 -4.40 -2.93
N LEU A 186 11.67 -5.71 -2.67
CA LEU A 186 11.29 -6.74 -3.64
C LEU A 186 9.80 -6.68 -3.95
N ARG A 187 8.95 -6.49 -2.94
CA ARG A 187 7.49 -6.38 -3.07
C ARG A 187 7.10 -5.24 -3.99
N ILE A 188 7.66 -4.06 -3.72
CA ILE A 188 7.43 -2.84 -4.51
C ILE A 188 7.83 -3.07 -5.97
N PHE A 189 8.98 -3.71 -6.20
CA PHE A 189 9.44 -4.02 -7.55
C PHE A 189 8.53 -5.02 -8.28
N ILE A 190 8.21 -6.15 -7.65
CA ILE A 190 7.42 -7.23 -8.26
C ILE A 190 6.02 -6.75 -8.63
N ASN A 191 5.37 -5.99 -7.76
CA ASN A 191 3.99 -5.56 -7.95
C ASN A 191 3.86 -4.22 -8.69
N ASP A 192 4.99 -3.60 -9.05
CA ASP A 192 5.06 -2.31 -9.72
C ASP A 192 4.38 -1.18 -8.91
N GLU A 193 4.50 -1.24 -7.57
CA GLU A 193 3.67 -0.46 -6.64
C GLU A 193 3.80 1.05 -6.83
N ILE A 194 5.02 1.56 -7.06
CA ILE A 194 5.25 2.99 -7.25
C ILE A 194 4.61 3.49 -8.55
N ASN A 195 4.68 2.73 -9.64
CA ASN A 195 4.02 3.12 -10.88
C ASN A 195 2.50 3.00 -10.79
N GLN A 196 1.98 1.99 -10.09
CA GLN A 196 0.54 1.92 -9.78
C GLN A 196 0.08 3.12 -8.94
N LEU A 197 0.86 3.53 -7.94
CA LEU A 197 0.59 4.73 -7.14
C LEU A 197 0.55 5.99 -8.03
N ASN A 198 1.57 6.17 -8.87
CA ASN A 198 1.62 7.30 -9.80
C ASN A 198 0.42 7.33 -10.75
N LEU A 199 0.02 6.17 -11.27
CA LEU A 199 -1.12 6.03 -12.16
C LEU A 199 -2.45 6.32 -11.46
N VAL A 200 -2.67 5.79 -10.26
CA VAL A 200 -3.92 6.04 -9.53
C VAL A 200 -4.06 7.50 -9.13
N LEU A 201 -2.97 8.20 -8.83
CA LEU A 201 -3.00 9.64 -8.55
C LEU A 201 -3.43 10.45 -9.79
N ARG A 202 -2.96 10.06 -10.97
CA ARG A 202 -3.38 10.67 -12.25
C ARG A 202 -4.85 10.39 -12.56
N ILE A 203 -5.30 9.15 -12.31
CA ILE A 203 -6.71 8.77 -12.41
C ILE A 203 -7.54 9.61 -11.43
N ALA A 204 -7.18 9.64 -10.15
CA ALA A 204 -7.89 10.42 -9.15
C ALA A 204 -7.99 11.90 -9.54
N SER A 205 -6.89 12.50 -10.01
CA SER A 205 -6.88 13.88 -10.53
C SER A 205 -7.89 14.09 -11.66
N HIS A 206 -8.03 13.15 -12.60
CA HIS A 206 -8.97 13.27 -13.71
C HIS A 206 -10.44 13.12 -13.28
N TYR A 207 -10.76 12.14 -12.42
CA TYR A 207 -12.15 11.82 -12.06
C TYR A 207 -12.70 12.65 -10.88
N LEU A 208 -11.85 13.26 -10.04
CA LEU A 208 -12.29 14.14 -8.96
C LEU A 208 -12.89 15.44 -9.49
N LYS A 209 -14.00 15.87 -8.90
CA LYS A 209 -14.57 17.22 -9.09
C LYS A 209 -13.60 18.29 -8.61
N PRO A 210 -13.65 19.51 -9.19
CA PRO A 210 -13.15 20.71 -8.49
C PRO A 210 -13.73 20.81 -7.08
N GLY A 211 -12.88 20.99 -6.08
CA GLY A 211 -13.25 20.96 -4.66
C GLY A 211 -13.39 19.57 -4.05
N GLY A 212 -13.29 18.50 -4.85
CA GLY A 212 -13.29 17.11 -4.37
C GLY A 212 -12.02 16.76 -3.60
N PHE A 213 -12.08 15.69 -2.81
CA PHE A 213 -11.02 15.31 -1.86
C PHE A 213 -10.27 14.06 -2.26
N LEU A 214 -8.94 14.15 -2.24
CA LEU A 214 -8.05 13.01 -2.34
C LEU A 214 -7.41 12.75 -0.97
N ILE A 215 -7.55 11.54 -0.47
CA ILE A 215 -6.90 11.06 0.75
C ILE A 215 -5.94 9.95 0.35
N VAL A 216 -4.68 10.05 0.76
CA VAL A 216 -3.66 9.03 0.48
C VAL A 216 -2.97 8.65 1.77
N ILE A 217 -2.96 7.36 2.07
CA ILE A 217 -2.23 6.79 3.20
C ILE A 217 -1.02 6.03 2.63
N VAL A 218 0.17 6.47 3.00
CA VAL A 218 1.45 5.84 2.64
C VAL A 218 2.04 5.16 3.87
N LYS A 219 2.80 4.08 3.69
CA LYS A 219 3.36 3.26 4.78
C LYS A 219 4.87 3.38 4.93
N ASN A 220 5.57 3.87 3.90
CA ASN A 220 7.02 4.04 3.90
C ASN A 220 7.43 5.32 3.15
N GLU A 221 8.71 5.68 3.30
CA GLU A 221 9.28 6.92 2.75
C GLU A 221 9.35 6.91 1.21
N VAL A 222 9.45 5.73 0.58
CA VAL A 222 9.49 5.60 -0.88
C VAL A 222 8.13 5.97 -1.48
N GLU A 223 7.05 5.45 -0.90
CA GLU A 223 5.67 5.81 -1.26
C GLU A 223 5.38 7.29 -1.02
N GLU A 224 5.84 7.84 0.11
CA GLU A 224 5.71 9.27 0.43
C GLU A 224 6.41 10.16 -0.61
N TYR A 225 7.64 9.81 -0.97
CA TYR A 225 8.41 10.54 -1.99
C TYR A 225 7.71 10.48 -3.35
N ALA A 226 7.27 9.29 -3.78
CA ALA A 226 6.56 9.10 -5.04
C ALA A 226 5.25 9.91 -5.09
N LEU A 227 4.49 9.89 -3.99
CA LEU A 227 3.27 10.70 -3.83
C LEU A 227 3.57 12.19 -4.02
N GLN A 228 4.51 12.73 -3.26
CA GLN A 228 4.85 14.16 -3.31
C GLN A 228 5.30 14.58 -4.72
N LYS A 229 6.17 13.78 -5.34
CA LYS A 229 6.65 14.02 -6.71
C LYS A 229 5.48 14.07 -7.71
N THR A 230 4.61 13.06 -7.70
CA THR A 230 3.48 12.99 -8.65
C THR A 230 2.47 14.11 -8.42
N LEU A 231 2.21 14.50 -7.17
CA LEU A 231 1.32 15.62 -6.88
C LEU A 231 1.87 16.97 -7.37
N ILE A 232 3.19 17.18 -7.30
CA ILE A 232 3.85 18.36 -7.87
C ILE A 232 3.72 18.36 -9.40
N GLU A 233 3.98 17.23 -10.06
CA GLU A 233 3.84 17.08 -11.52
C GLU A 233 2.41 17.36 -12.00
N LEU A 234 1.40 17.00 -11.19
CA LEU A 234 0.00 17.25 -11.48
C LEU A 234 -0.48 18.66 -11.11
N GLY A 235 0.38 19.50 -10.53
CA GLY A 235 0.00 20.83 -10.05
C GLY A 235 -0.95 20.82 -8.84
N LEU A 236 -1.15 19.65 -8.21
CA LEU A 236 -2.02 19.45 -7.04
C LEU A 236 -1.35 19.89 -5.73
N ASN A 237 -0.09 20.33 -5.79
CA ASN A 237 0.62 20.90 -4.65
C ASN A 237 0.08 22.28 -4.21
N LYS A 238 -0.63 22.97 -5.10
CA LYS A 238 -1.30 24.25 -4.80
C LYS A 238 -2.70 23.98 -4.25
N CYS A 239 -2.82 23.68 -2.96
CA CYS A 239 -4.14 23.47 -2.35
C CYS A 239 -4.85 24.82 -2.09
N ASN A 240 -6.08 25.00 -2.60
CA ASN A 240 -6.94 26.11 -2.20
C ASN A 240 -7.48 25.90 -0.77
N ASN A 241 -7.57 26.97 0.02
CA ASN A 241 -7.98 26.99 1.44
C ASN A 241 -9.45 26.59 1.71
N SER A 242 -10.18 26.14 0.70
CA SER A 242 -11.61 25.88 0.74
C SER A 242 -11.90 24.41 0.97
N PHE A 243 -11.58 23.91 2.17
CA PHE A 243 -12.27 22.73 2.69
C PHE A 243 -13.76 23.10 2.88
N PRO A 244 -14.73 22.24 2.49
CA PRO A 244 -16.09 22.29 3.00
C PRO A 244 -16.05 22.49 4.50
N LYS A 245 -16.93 23.37 5.02
CA LYS A 245 -16.96 23.71 6.46
C LYS A 245 -17.00 22.47 7.34
N ASP A 246 -17.68 21.42 6.87
CA ASP A 246 -17.83 20.14 7.56
C ASP A 246 -16.52 19.37 7.71
N LEU A 247 -15.58 19.50 6.77
CA LEU A 247 -14.26 18.84 6.83
C LEU A 247 -13.24 19.60 7.69
N LYS A 248 -13.41 20.93 7.85
CA LYS A 248 -12.62 21.70 8.84
C LYS A 248 -12.94 21.26 10.27
N THR A 249 -14.17 20.86 10.54
CA THR A 249 -14.58 20.26 11.82
C THR A 249 -13.88 18.93 12.12
N TYR A 250 -13.43 18.20 11.09
CA TYR A 250 -12.58 17.00 11.24
C TYR A 250 -11.08 17.31 11.23
N GLY A 251 -10.70 18.60 11.24
CA GLY A 251 -9.33 19.04 11.40
C GLY A 251 -8.41 18.77 10.21
N MET A 252 -8.95 18.62 8.98
CA MET A 252 -8.21 18.32 7.74
C MET A 252 -7.12 19.36 7.39
N LYS A 253 -5.91 18.88 7.04
CA LYS A 253 -4.68 19.65 6.80
C LYS A 253 -4.42 19.78 5.31
N LYS A 254 -3.68 20.81 4.92
CA LYS A 254 -3.23 20.94 3.52
C LYS A 254 -2.10 19.97 3.23
N MET A 255 -1.92 19.65 1.95
CA MET A 255 -0.76 18.85 1.51
C MET A 255 0.59 19.49 1.88
N THR A 256 0.66 20.82 1.88
CA THR A 256 1.87 21.58 2.27
C THR A 256 2.13 21.58 3.78
N GLU A 257 1.15 21.16 4.58
CA GLU A 257 1.28 21.01 6.02
C GLU A 257 1.77 19.60 6.35
N LYS A 258 2.31 19.41 7.56
CA LYS A 258 2.81 18.09 7.98
C LYS A 258 1.69 17.04 7.87
N PRO A 259 1.98 15.85 7.30
CA PRO A 259 0.98 14.78 7.20
C PRO A 259 0.44 14.40 8.57
N TYR A 260 -0.68 13.69 8.58
CA TYR A 260 -1.16 13.06 9.81
C TYR A 260 -0.32 11.85 10.10
N GLU A 261 0.20 11.82 11.32
CA GLU A 261 0.89 10.67 11.88
C GLU A 261 0.09 10.13 13.06
N LEU A 262 0.24 8.83 13.31
CA LEU A 262 -0.29 8.19 14.50
C LEU A 262 0.35 8.77 15.77
N GLY A 263 -0.44 8.84 16.85
CA GLY A 263 0.08 9.16 18.17
C GLY A 263 1.03 8.07 18.68
N ILE A 264 1.84 8.39 19.69
CA ILE A 264 2.80 7.43 20.27
C ILE A 264 2.11 6.14 20.73
N MET A 265 0.95 6.27 21.39
CA MET A 265 0.17 5.11 21.87
C MET A 265 -0.33 4.25 20.71
N ASP A 266 -0.87 4.85 19.65
CA ASP A 266 -1.34 4.11 18.47
C ASP A 266 -0.19 3.42 17.74
N LYS A 267 1.00 4.05 17.68
CA LYS A 267 2.21 3.43 17.12
C LYS A 267 2.62 2.17 17.91
N ILE A 268 2.39 2.15 19.23
CA ILE A 268 2.66 0.98 20.10
C ILE A 268 1.58 -0.09 19.92
N LEU A 269 0.30 0.29 19.93
CA LEU A 269 -0.83 -0.64 19.78
C LEU A 269 -0.93 -1.23 18.37
N HIS A 270 -0.49 -0.47 17.36
CA HIS A 270 -0.56 -0.83 15.96
C HIS A 270 0.82 -0.75 15.29
N PRO A 271 1.77 -1.60 15.69
CA PRO A 271 3.16 -1.55 15.22
C PRO A 271 3.30 -1.73 13.70
N ARG A 272 2.30 -2.34 13.03
CA ARG A 272 2.25 -2.50 11.56
C ARG A 272 2.14 -1.16 10.85
N VAL A 273 1.31 -0.26 11.35
CA VAL A 273 1.01 1.03 10.71
C VAL A 273 1.72 2.19 11.41
N LYS A 274 2.70 1.90 12.27
CA LYS A 274 3.43 2.92 13.05
C LYS A 274 4.10 4.00 12.20
N ASN A 275 4.44 3.68 10.96
CA ASN A 275 5.06 4.59 9.99
C ASN A 275 4.05 5.14 8.98
N ALA A 276 2.77 4.82 9.12
CA ALA A 276 1.74 5.28 8.20
C ALA A 276 1.55 6.79 8.34
N LYS A 277 1.47 7.45 7.19
CA LYS A 277 1.21 8.88 7.06
C LYS A 277 0.01 9.09 6.16
N MET A 278 -0.92 9.93 6.58
CA MET A 278 -2.07 10.31 5.77
C MET A 278 -1.91 11.73 5.24
N PHE A 279 -2.14 11.87 3.94
CA PHE A 279 -2.16 13.12 3.19
C PHE A 279 -3.56 13.41 2.70
N THR A 280 -3.93 14.69 2.73
CA THR A 280 -5.23 15.19 2.30
C THR A 280 -5.04 16.33 1.30
N ILE A 281 -5.64 16.18 0.12
CA ILE A 281 -5.53 17.11 -1.01
C ILE A 281 -6.93 17.47 -1.47
N SER A 282 -7.16 18.74 -1.82
CA SER A 282 -8.38 19.17 -2.51
C SER A 282 -8.04 19.58 -3.93
N LYS A 283 -8.78 19.07 -4.92
CA LYS A 283 -8.55 19.42 -6.33
C LYS A 283 -8.97 20.87 -6.57
N VAL A 284 -8.05 21.69 -7.09
CA VAL A 284 -8.35 23.05 -7.53
C VAL A 284 -9.01 23.00 -8.92
N GLY A 285 -10.03 23.83 -9.12
CA GLY A 285 -10.72 23.98 -10.41
C GLY A 285 -9.92 24.77 -11.43
#